data_AF-H0U061-F1
#
_entry.id   AF-H0U061-F1
#
_cell.length_a   1.000
_cell.length_b   1.000
_cell.length_c   1.000
_cell.angle_alpha   90.00
_cell.angle_beta   90.00
_cell.angle_gamma   90.00
#
_symmetry.space_group_name_H-M   'P 1'
#
loop_
_entity.id
_entity.type
_entity.pdbx_description
1 polymer ?
#
loop_
_entity_poly.entity_id
_entity_poly.type
_entity_poly.pdbx_seq_one_letter_code
_entity_poly.pdbx_strand_id
1 'polypeptide(L)'
;MIASAAELARQWGWNRMRASRRLKAWEEAGLIRRNAGAIVVTMSVTPAVTDVTPTVTEAVGVTVTPTTVARRAVTPVKLAALIVALALASVSAAFSIDGLTAIFAGAFWPIITMGATLEAGKLVAAAWLAEHWNSAPFLLRLVLVVMIGVLMSLNAVGVFGFLTRAHLEHMAVVDQALADRTADIEVRLAIQIRTVADLDRRVAQIDAAIEEATRLGRPLGAMTIADQKRRERADIVAERQREGQALASLQIEKAKIEAQRRRAEADVGPVRYLAELMGMPATDLERPVRLLTLALVAVLDPMAVMLLLAAGINTTRAGSR
;
A
#
# COMPACT_ATOMS: atom_id res chain seq x y z
N MET A 1 -36.73 -41.14 28.04
CA MET A 1 -36.65 -40.24 29.22
C MET A 1 -37.78 -39.23 29.12
N ILE A 2 -38.61 -39.10 30.15
CA ILE A 2 -39.75 -38.17 30.18
C ILE A 2 -39.33 -37.01 31.07
N ALA A 3 -39.30 -35.79 30.53
CA ALA A 3 -38.97 -34.58 31.29
C ALA A 3 -39.97 -33.47 30.95
N SER A 4 -40.32 -32.62 31.92
CA SER A 4 -41.18 -31.48 31.64
C SER A 4 -40.40 -30.29 31.07
N ALA A 5 -41.09 -29.43 30.30
CA ALA A 5 -40.47 -28.24 29.73
C ALA A 5 -39.89 -27.28 30.79
N ALA A 6 -40.50 -27.25 31.98
CA ALA A 6 -40.09 -26.40 33.09
C ALA A 6 -38.81 -26.92 33.77
N GLU A 7 -38.66 -28.23 33.90
CA GLU A 7 -37.44 -28.85 34.46
C GLU A 7 -36.24 -28.65 33.55
N LEU A 8 -36.41 -28.85 32.24
CA LEU A 8 -35.36 -28.61 31.25
C LEU A 8 -34.92 -27.14 31.23
N ALA A 9 -35.86 -26.21 31.37
CA ALA A 9 -35.55 -24.79 31.44
C ALA A 9 -34.75 -24.44 32.71
N ARG A 10 -35.06 -25.04 33.86
CA ARG A 10 -34.31 -24.83 35.12
C ARG A 10 -32.91 -25.43 35.05
N GLN A 11 -32.79 -26.67 34.57
CA GLN A 11 -31.50 -27.36 34.50
C GLN A 11 -30.50 -26.65 33.60
N TRP A 12 -30.97 -25.96 32.55
CA TRP A 12 -30.12 -25.27 31.58
C TRP A 12 -30.15 -23.73 31.72
N GLY A 13 -30.81 -23.21 32.76
CA GLY A 13 -30.91 -21.76 33.02
C GLY A 13 -31.61 -20.97 31.90
N TRP A 14 -32.53 -21.59 31.17
CA TRP A 14 -33.21 -20.95 30.05
C TRP A 14 -34.44 -20.15 30.52
N ASN A 15 -34.59 -18.94 29.97
CA ASN A 15 -35.85 -18.20 30.07
C ASN A 15 -36.97 -18.96 29.34
N ARG A 16 -38.21 -18.92 29.87
CA ARG A 16 -39.42 -19.59 29.36
C ARG A 16 -39.61 -19.41 27.84
N MET A 17 -39.34 -18.22 27.32
CA MET A 17 -39.50 -17.94 25.88
C MET A 17 -38.44 -18.65 25.02
N ARG A 18 -37.20 -18.75 25.52
CA ARG A 18 -36.08 -19.43 24.85
C ARG A 18 -36.25 -20.95 24.90
N ALA A 19 -36.73 -21.48 26.01
CA ALA A 19 -37.07 -22.89 26.15
C ALA A 19 -38.17 -23.30 25.16
N SER A 20 -39.24 -22.51 25.05
CA SER A 20 -40.33 -22.80 24.11
C SER A 20 -39.88 -22.82 22.65
N ARG A 21 -39.04 -21.86 22.21
CA ARG A 21 -38.51 -21.84 20.83
C ARG A 21 -37.62 -23.04 20.53
N ARG A 22 -36.73 -23.41 21.46
CA ARG A 22 -35.82 -24.54 21.24
C ARG A 22 -36.54 -25.87 21.21
N LEU A 23 -37.50 -26.07 22.10
CA LEU A 23 -38.31 -27.28 22.09
C LEU A 23 -39.19 -27.36 20.83
N LYS A 24 -39.70 -26.23 20.31
CA LYS A 24 -40.41 -26.21 19.03
C LYS A 24 -39.49 -26.60 17.86
N ALA A 25 -38.27 -26.05 17.83
CA ALA A 25 -37.28 -26.43 16.82
C ALA A 25 -36.88 -27.91 16.89
N TRP A 26 -36.85 -28.49 18.09
CA TRP A 26 -36.55 -29.92 18.27
C TRP A 26 -37.73 -30.83 17.92
N GLU A 27 -38.96 -30.35 18.08
CA GLU A 27 -40.17 -31.01 17.62
C GLU A 27 -40.27 -30.99 16.09
N GLU A 28 -39.99 -29.85 15.45
CA GLU A 28 -39.88 -29.71 13.98
C GLU A 28 -38.76 -30.58 13.40
N ALA A 29 -37.66 -30.77 14.14
CA ALA A 29 -36.57 -31.67 13.77
C ALA A 29 -36.85 -33.15 14.08
N GLY A 30 -38.03 -33.48 14.62
CA GLY A 30 -38.45 -34.86 14.94
C GLY A 30 -37.72 -35.52 16.11
N LEU A 31 -36.95 -34.74 16.90
CA LEU A 31 -36.15 -35.25 18.01
C LEU A 31 -36.99 -35.52 19.27
N ILE A 32 -38.12 -34.81 19.42
CA ILE A 32 -39.02 -34.92 20.57
C ILE A 32 -40.49 -34.90 20.11
N ARG A 33 -41.36 -35.58 20.87
CA ARG A 33 -42.82 -35.40 20.79
C ARG A 33 -43.36 -34.85 22.10
N ARG A 34 -44.34 -33.96 22.01
CA ARG A 34 -45.02 -33.36 23.17
C ARG A 34 -46.43 -33.95 23.31
N ASN A 35 -46.73 -34.50 24.49
CA ASN A 35 -48.07 -34.95 24.85
C ASN A 35 -48.48 -34.28 26.17
N ALA A 36 -49.51 -33.43 26.12
CA ALA A 36 -50.22 -32.81 27.26
C ALA A 36 -49.40 -32.62 28.57
N GLY A 37 -48.21 -32.00 28.48
CA GLY A 37 -47.36 -31.66 29.63
C GLY A 37 -46.04 -32.45 29.75
N ALA A 38 -45.87 -33.55 29.01
CA ALA A 38 -44.67 -34.39 29.01
C ALA A 38 -43.93 -34.32 27.67
N ILE A 39 -42.59 -34.20 27.72
CA ILE A 39 -41.72 -34.25 26.54
C ILE A 39 -41.06 -35.62 26.49
N VAL A 40 -41.33 -36.36 25.42
CA VAL A 40 -40.74 -37.68 25.17
C VAL A 40 -39.67 -37.52 24.11
N VAL A 41 -38.43 -37.85 24.46
CA VAL A 41 -37.31 -37.92 23.50
C VAL A 41 -37.54 -39.12 22.59
N THR A 42 -37.68 -38.87 21.30
CA THR A 42 -37.92 -39.93 20.31
C THR A 42 -36.57 -40.52 19.94
N MET A 43 -36.12 -41.55 20.65
CA MET A 43 -35.18 -42.49 20.05
C MET A 43 -36.00 -43.27 19.04
N SER A 44 -35.66 -43.15 17.76
CA SER A 44 -36.37 -43.81 16.67
C SER A 44 -36.44 -45.31 16.88
N VAL A 45 -37.59 -45.78 17.39
CA VAL A 45 -38.10 -47.14 17.27
C VAL A 45 -39.57 -47.00 16.94
N THR A 46 -39.96 -47.46 15.76
CA THR A 46 -41.35 -47.69 15.40
C THR A 46 -41.76 -49.06 15.94
N PRO A 47 -42.80 -49.19 16.77
CA PRO A 47 -43.54 -50.43 16.90
C PRO A 47 -44.77 -50.39 16.00
N ALA A 48 -44.95 -51.41 15.17
CA ALA A 48 -46.26 -51.76 14.63
C ALA A 48 -46.41 -53.28 14.76
N VAL A 49 -47.25 -53.65 15.71
CA VAL A 49 -47.68 -55.02 16.02
C VAL A 49 -48.70 -55.45 14.96
N THR A 50 -48.51 -56.63 14.38
CA THR A 50 -49.60 -57.59 14.10
C THR A 50 -49.03 -59.00 14.22
N ASP A 51 -49.50 -59.68 15.26
CA ASP A 51 -49.63 -61.12 15.52
C ASP A 51 -48.44 -62.12 15.45
N VAL A 52 -48.55 -63.04 16.43
CA VAL A 52 -48.00 -64.40 16.57
C VAL A 52 -46.76 -64.57 17.50
N THR A 53 -46.99 -65.39 18.54
CA THR A 53 -46.13 -65.83 19.65
C THR A 53 -45.12 -66.94 19.24
N PRO A 54 -44.19 -67.38 20.12
CA PRO A 54 -42.77 -67.03 20.12
C PRO A 54 -41.85 -68.15 19.61
N THR A 55 -40.65 -67.83 19.11
CA THR A 55 -39.55 -68.81 19.03
C THR A 55 -38.23 -68.12 19.33
N VAL A 56 -37.55 -68.65 20.34
CA VAL A 56 -36.23 -68.26 20.82
C VAL A 56 -35.19 -68.53 19.73
N THR A 57 -34.50 -67.53 19.22
CA THR A 57 -33.20 -67.73 18.53
C THR A 57 -32.33 -66.47 18.58
N GLU A 58 -31.16 -66.63 19.21
CA GLU A 58 -29.89 -65.90 19.16
C GLU A 58 -29.82 -64.44 18.69
N ALA A 59 -29.33 -63.57 19.59
CA ALA A 59 -28.94 -62.20 19.32
C ALA A 59 -27.61 -62.14 18.54
N VAL A 60 -27.68 -61.84 17.24
CA VAL A 60 -26.53 -61.35 16.46
C VAL A 60 -26.35 -59.86 16.76
N GLY A 61 -25.36 -59.53 17.59
CA GLY A 61 -25.01 -58.15 17.92
C GLY A 61 -24.38 -57.42 16.74
N VAL A 62 -25.17 -56.63 16.00
CA VAL A 62 -24.63 -55.68 15.02
C VAL A 62 -24.03 -54.49 15.77
N THR A 63 -22.70 -54.44 15.86
CA THR A 63 -21.97 -53.29 16.41
C THR A 63 -22.04 -52.12 15.42
N VAL A 64 -23.02 -51.23 15.59
CA VAL A 64 -23.07 -49.97 14.83
C VAL A 64 -22.02 -49.03 15.42
N THR A 65 -20.87 -48.92 14.75
CA THR A 65 -19.85 -47.93 15.08
C THR A 65 -20.38 -46.54 14.70
N PRO A 66 -20.42 -45.57 15.63
CA PRO A 66 -20.81 -44.21 15.28
C PRO A 66 -19.71 -43.59 14.41
N THR A 67 -20.01 -43.32 13.14
CA THR A 67 -19.18 -42.48 12.28
C THR A 67 -19.14 -41.07 12.86
N THR A 68 -18.08 -40.75 13.60
CA THR A 68 -17.75 -39.39 13.99
C THR A 68 -17.47 -38.60 12.71
N VAL A 69 -18.32 -37.63 12.39
CA VAL A 69 -18.02 -36.63 11.36
C VAL A 69 -16.84 -35.82 11.86
N ALA A 70 -15.63 -36.22 11.45
CA ALA A 70 -14.41 -35.52 11.79
C ALA A 70 -14.52 -34.09 11.26
N ARG A 71 -14.72 -33.11 12.14
CA ARG A 71 -14.53 -31.70 11.80
C ARG A 71 -13.12 -31.57 11.23
N ARG A 72 -13.04 -31.26 9.94
CA ARG A 72 -11.80 -31.05 9.21
C ARG A 72 -11.02 -29.95 9.91
N ALA A 73 -10.05 -30.31 10.73
CA ALA A 73 -9.19 -29.35 11.41
C ALA A 73 -8.34 -28.65 10.33
N VAL A 74 -8.63 -27.37 10.08
CA VAL A 74 -7.75 -26.51 9.28
C VAL A 74 -6.44 -26.41 10.05
N THR A 75 -5.33 -26.81 9.44
CA THR A 75 -4.03 -26.65 10.09
C THR A 75 -3.72 -25.15 10.22
N PRO A 76 -3.05 -24.72 11.30
CA PRO A 76 -2.73 -23.31 11.51
C PRO A 76 -1.94 -22.71 10.33
N VAL A 77 -1.11 -23.53 9.68
CA VAL A 77 -0.35 -23.15 8.47
C VAL A 77 -1.26 -22.85 7.27
N LYS A 78 -2.34 -23.61 7.05
CA LYS A 78 -3.28 -23.34 5.95
C LYS A 78 -4.07 -22.06 6.18
N LEU A 79 -4.48 -21.83 7.43
CA LEU A 79 -5.14 -20.58 7.80
C LEU A 79 -4.20 -19.39 7.60
N ALA A 80 -2.94 -19.51 8.05
CA ALA A 80 -1.93 -18.48 7.83
C ALA A 80 -1.69 -18.22 6.34
N ALA A 81 -1.54 -19.26 5.52
CA ALA A 81 -1.37 -19.13 4.07
C ALA A 81 -2.57 -18.42 3.42
N LEU A 82 -3.81 -18.75 3.82
CA LEU A 82 -5.02 -18.10 3.32
C LEU A 82 -5.07 -16.62 3.70
N ILE A 83 -4.77 -16.28 4.97
CA ILE A 83 -4.77 -14.89 5.44
C ILE A 83 -3.71 -14.08 4.69
N VAL A 84 -2.48 -14.61 4.55
CA VAL A 84 -1.40 -13.93 3.83
C VAL A 84 -1.73 -13.80 2.34
N ALA A 85 -2.30 -14.83 1.71
CA ALA A 85 -2.75 -14.79 0.32
C ALA A 85 -3.77 -13.67 0.09
N LEU A 86 -4.80 -13.56 0.94
CA LEU A 86 -5.82 -12.52 0.84
C LEU A 86 -5.26 -11.13 1.12
N ALA A 87 -4.34 -11.00 2.08
CA ALA A 87 -3.69 -9.73 2.37
C ALA A 87 -2.83 -9.25 1.19
N LEU A 88 -1.99 -10.14 0.63
CA LEU A 88 -1.17 -9.83 -0.55
C LEU A 88 -2.04 -9.47 -1.76
N ALA A 89 -3.06 -10.27 -2.05
CA ALA A 89 -3.99 -10.00 -3.15
C ALA A 89 -4.71 -8.65 -2.97
N SER A 90 -5.19 -8.34 -1.76
CA SER A 90 -5.89 -7.07 -1.49
C SER A 90 -4.98 -5.86 -1.63
N VAL A 91 -3.76 -5.91 -1.06
CA VAL A 91 -2.79 -4.83 -1.18
C VAL A 91 -2.36 -4.65 -2.65
N SER A 92 -2.07 -5.74 -3.35
CA SER A 92 -1.70 -5.70 -4.76
C SER A 92 -2.82 -5.13 -5.62
N ALA A 93 -4.07 -5.53 -5.38
CA ALA A 93 -5.21 -5.03 -6.13
C ALA A 93 -5.45 -3.56 -5.87
N ALA A 94 -5.32 -3.09 -4.62
CA ALA A 94 -5.45 -1.68 -4.29
C ALA A 94 -4.43 -0.83 -5.05
N PHE A 95 -3.15 -1.22 -5.05
CA PHE A 95 -2.09 -0.51 -5.78
C PHE A 95 -2.25 -0.61 -7.29
N SER A 96 -2.70 -1.75 -7.79
CA SER A 96 -2.95 -1.95 -9.21
C SER A 96 -4.08 -1.09 -9.75
N ILE A 97 -5.20 -1.05 -9.01
CA ILE A 97 -6.33 -0.20 -9.36
C ILE A 97 -5.92 1.27 -9.35
N ASP A 98 -5.17 1.71 -8.34
CA ASP A 98 -4.69 3.10 -8.27
C ASP A 98 -3.71 3.46 -9.40
N GLY A 99 -2.82 2.53 -9.76
CA GLY A 99 -1.94 2.70 -10.91
C GLY A 99 -2.71 2.77 -12.24
N LEU A 100 -3.78 1.98 -12.39
CA LEU A 100 -4.59 1.98 -13.61
C LEU A 100 -5.51 3.20 -13.72
N THR A 101 -6.07 3.68 -12.60
CA THR A 101 -6.88 4.91 -12.56
C THR A 101 -6.02 6.15 -12.87
N ALA A 102 -4.73 6.14 -12.51
CA ALA A 102 -3.80 7.18 -12.91
C ALA A 102 -3.59 7.27 -14.42
N ILE A 103 -3.64 6.14 -15.14
CA ILE A 103 -3.48 6.10 -16.62
C ILE A 103 -4.75 6.62 -17.31
N PHE A 104 -5.92 6.35 -16.75
CA PHE A 104 -7.22 6.66 -17.36
C PHE A 104 -8.06 7.57 -16.46
N ALA A 105 -7.58 8.80 -16.26
CA ALA A 105 -8.19 9.78 -15.36
C ALA A 105 -9.68 10.08 -15.66
N GLY A 106 -10.13 9.91 -16.90
CA GLY A 106 -11.52 10.16 -17.32
C GLY A 106 -12.54 9.08 -16.91
N ALA A 107 -12.10 7.91 -16.41
CA ALA A 107 -12.98 6.77 -16.13
C ALA A 107 -12.72 6.14 -14.75
N PHE A 108 -12.48 6.98 -13.75
CA PHE A 108 -12.10 6.57 -12.39
C PHE A 108 -13.01 5.47 -11.79
N TRP A 109 -14.33 5.71 -11.71
CA TRP A 109 -15.28 4.76 -11.12
C TRP A 109 -15.41 3.44 -11.91
N PRO A 110 -15.58 3.46 -13.25
CA PRO A 110 -15.58 2.24 -14.06
C PRO A 110 -14.36 1.35 -13.82
N ILE A 111 -13.16 1.94 -13.73
CA ILE A 111 -11.91 1.19 -13.57
C ILE A 111 -11.83 0.50 -12.22
N ILE A 112 -12.22 1.20 -11.14
CA ILE A 112 -12.26 0.60 -9.80
C ILE A 112 -13.21 -0.60 -9.79
N THR A 113 -14.40 -0.42 -10.35
CA THR A 113 -15.44 -1.47 -10.39
C THR A 113 -14.98 -2.68 -11.21
N MET A 114 -14.38 -2.43 -12.37
CA MET A 114 -13.78 -3.46 -13.22
C MET A 114 -12.64 -4.18 -12.51
N GLY A 115 -11.66 -3.45 -11.98
CA GLY A 115 -10.48 -4.01 -11.30
C GLY A 115 -10.85 -4.87 -10.10
N ALA A 116 -11.78 -4.41 -9.25
CA ALA A 116 -12.28 -5.19 -8.13
C ALA A 116 -12.96 -6.49 -8.58
N THR A 117 -13.73 -6.43 -9.66
CA THR A 117 -14.40 -7.62 -10.22
C THR A 117 -13.41 -8.60 -10.82
N LEU A 118 -12.40 -8.11 -11.55
CA LEU A 118 -11.33 -8.94 -12.13
C LEU A 118 -10.50 -9.62 -11.04
N GLU A 119 -10.16 -8.91 -9.97
CA GLU A 119 -9.42 -9.49 -8.84
C GLU A 119 -10.22 -10.58 -8.13
N ALA A 120 -11.49 -10.30 -7.80
CA ALA A 120 -12.38 -11.30 -7.21
C ALA A 120 -12.52 -12.54 -8.11
N GLY A 121 -12.68 -12.32 -9.43
CA GLY A 121 -12.71 -13.38 -10.43
C GLY A 121 -11.43 -14.22 -10.47
N LYS A 122 -10.25 -13.57 -10.39
CA LYS A 122 -8.94 -14.25 -10.33
C LYS A 122 -8.82 -15.18 -9.12
N LEU A 123 -9.20 -14.71 -7.93
CA LEU A 123 -9.13 -15.49 -6.70
C LEU A 123 -10.11 -16.67 -6.70
N VAL A 124 -11.35 -16.44 -7.18
CA VAL A 124 -12.34 -17.51 -7.31
C VAL A 124 -11.88 -18.55 -8.34
N ALA A 125 -11.36 -18.12 -9.49
CA ALA A 125 -10.82 -19.01 -10.52
C ALA A 125 -9.64 -19.84 -9.98
N ALA A 126 -8.72 -19.23 -9.23
CA ALA A 126 -7.60 -19.92 -8.61
C ALA A 126 -8.08 -20.94 -7.55
N ALA A 127 -8.99 -20.55 -6.67
CA ALA A 127 -9.55 -21.46 -5.66
C ALA A 127 -10.30 -22.65 -6.30
N TRP A 128 -11.11 -22.39 -7.33
CA TRP A 128 -11.81 -23.44 -8.07
C TRP A 128 -10.84 -24.40 -8.78
N LEU A 129 -9.79 -23.86 -9.41
CA LEU A 129 -8.75 -24.64 -10.07
C LEU A 129 -7.97 -25.52 -9.08
N ALA A 130 -7.74 -25.05 -7.85
CA ALA A 130 -7.14 -25.84 -6.78
C ALA A 130 -8.01 -27.05 -6.39
N GLU A 131 -9.32 -26.83 -6.26
CA GLU A 131 -10.26 -27.88 -5.85
C GLU A 131 -10.49 -28.92 -6.95
N HIS A 132 -10.54 -28.49 -8.22
CA HIS A 132 -10.92 -29.34 -9.36
C HIS A 132 -9.73 -29.76 -10.24
N TRP A 133 -8.48 -29.63 -9.77
CA TRP A 133 -7.28 -29.88 -10.57
C TRP A 133 -7.26 -31.23 -11.30
N ASN A 134 -7.73 -32.29 -10.63
CA ASN A 134 -7.77 -33.64 -11.19
C ASN A 134 -9.07 -33.97 -11.93
N SER A 135 -10.16 -33.24 -11.63
CA SER A 135 -11.49 -33.51 -12.18
C SER A 135 -11.80 -32.69 -13.43
N ALA A 136 -11.13 -31.54 -13.61
CA ALA A 136 -11.37 -30.63 -14.71
C ALA A 136 -10.70 -31.11 -16.03
N PRO A 137 -11.35 -30.92 -17.20
CA PRO A 137 -10.74 -31.24 -18.48
C PRO A 137 -9.50 -30.37 -18.73
N PHE A 138 -8.53 -30.90 -19.49
CA PHE A 138 -7.26 -30.22 -19.76
C PHE A 138 -7.45 -28.82 -20.37
N LEU A 139 -8.37 -28.67 -21.31
CA LEU A 139 -8.62 -27.39 -21.98
C LEU A 139 -9.08 -26.30 -20.99
N LEU A 140 -9.99 -26.63 -20.07
CA LEU A 140 -10.47 -25.66 -19.07
C LEU A 140 -9.36 -25.26 -18.10
N ARG A 141 -8.52 -26.23 -17.68
CA ARG A 141 -7.35 -25.94 -16.84
C ARG A 141 -6.38 -24.99 -17.53
N LEU A 142 -6.05 -25.26 -18.80
CA LEU A 142 -5.16 -24.40 -19.58
C LEU A 142 -5.72 -22.98 -19.70
N VAL A 143 -7.01 -22.84 -20.05
CA VAL A 143 -7.67 -21.53 -20.17
C VAL A 143 -7.65 -20.77 -18.85
N LEU A 144 -7.99 -21.42 -17.73
CA LEU A 144 -7.95 -20.77 -16.41
C LEU A 144 -6.54 -20.36 -16.01
N VAL A 145 -5.54 -21.22 -16.22
CA VAL A 145 -4.13 -20.88 -15.94
C VAL A 145 -3.68 -19.67 -16.76
N VAL A 146 -3.99 -19.64 -18.06
CA VAL A 146 -3.65 -18.52 -18.94
C VAL A 146 -4.38 -17.25 -18.51
N MET A 147 -5.68 -17.32 -18.21
CA MET A 147 -6.46 -16.16 -17.75
C MET A 147 -5.97 -15.63 -16.41
N ILE A 148 -5.66 -16.50 -15.45
CA ILE A 148 -5.04 -16.11 -14.18
C ILE A 148 -3.68 -15.44 -14.44
N GLY A 149 -2.85 -15.98 -15.32
CA GLY A 149 -1.56 -15.38 -15.68
C GLY A 149 -1.68 -14.01 -16.37
N VAL A 150 -2.69 -13.83 -17.23
CA VAL A 150 -3.00 -12.53 -17.85
C VAL A 150 -3.46 -11.52 -16.79
N LEU A 151 -4.37 -11.94 -15.90
CA LEU A 151 -4.82 -11.11 -14.78
C LEU A 151 -3.66 -10.72 -13.85
N MET A 152 -2.73 -11.64 -13.59
CA MET A 152 -1.51 -11.35 -12.84
C MET A 152 -0.62 -10.32 -13.54
N SER A 153 -0.48 -10.44 -14.86
CA SER A 153 0.32 -9.51 -15.66
C SER A 153 -0.32 -8.12 -15.66
N LEU A 154 -1.64 -8.03 -15.78
CA LEU A 154 -2.38 -6.77 -15.70
C LEU A 154 -2.23 -6.13 -14.31
N ASN A 155 -2.34 -6.95 -13.26
CA ASN A 155 -2.13 -6.51 -11.89
C ASN A 155 -0.71 -5.98 -11.70
N ALA A 156 0.28 -6.66 -12.30
CA ALA A 156 1.65 -6.23 -12.29
C ALA A 156 1.87 -4.87 -12.99
N VAL A 157 1.26 -4.66 -14.15
CA VAL A 157 1.30 -3.36 -14.85
C VAL A 157 0.68 -2.26 -13.99
N GLY A 158 -0.44 -2.53 -13.32
CA GLY A 158 -1.08 -1.59 -12.41
C GLY A 158 -0.16 -1.20 -11.24
N VAL A 159 0.35 -2.17 -10.48
CA VAL A 159 1.22 -1.88 -9.32
C VAL A 159 2.50 -1.17 -9.78
N PHE A 160 3.05 -1.56 -10.92
CA PHE A 160 4.18 -0.89 -11.54
C PHE A 160 3.88 0.58 -11.85
N GLY A 161 2.72 0.88 -12.43
CA GLY A 161 2.27 2.25 -12.71
C GLY A 161 2.16 3.09 -11.44
N PHE A 162 1.57 2.54 -10.39
CA PHE A 162 1.46 3.20 -9.09
C PHE A 162 2.82 3.53 -8.48
N LEU A 163 3.71 2.54 -8.37
CA LEU A 163 5.03 2.70 -7.74
C LEU A 163 5.94 3.63 -8.55
N THR A 164 5.89 3.54 -9.88
CA THR A 164 6.67 4.41 -10.76
C THR A 164 6.18 5.85 -10.67
N ARG A 165 4.85 6.07 -10.64
CA ARG A 165 4.29 7.40 -10.44
C ARG A 165 4.69 7.98 -9.09
N ALA A 166 4.54 7.23 -8.00
CA ALA A 166 4.89 7.72 -6.67
C ALA A 166 6.38 8.14 -6.58
N HIS A 167 7.27 7.43 -7.25
CA HIS A 167 8.68 7.78 -7.32
C HIS A 167 8.94 9.02 -8.19
N LEU A 168 8.37 9.06 -9.41
CA LEU A 168 8.54 10.18 -10.33
C LEU A 168 7.92 11.48 -9.81
N GLU A 169 6.73 11.41 -9.21
CA GLU A 169 6.01 12.56 -8.68
C GLU A 169 6.77 13.16 -7.48
N HIS A 170 7.31 12.31 -6.59
CA HIS A 170 8.14 12.77 -5.49
C HIS A 170 9.40 13.50 -5.98
N MET A 171 10.11 12.93 -6.96
CA MET A 171 11.32 13.53 -7.54
C MET A 171 11.01 14.82 -8.30
N ALA A 172 9.97 14.81 -9.14
CA ALA A 172 9.57 15.97 -9.94
C ALA A 172 9.12 17.15 -9.07
N VAL A 173 8.36 16.90 -8.00
CA VAL A 173 7.92 17.97 -7.09
C VAL A 173 9.11 18.58 -6.34
N VAL A 174 10.07 17.76 -5.90
CA VAL A 174 11.28 18.24 -5.22
C VAL A 174 12.16 19.04 -6.18
N ASP A 175 12.43 18.51 -7.38
CA ASP A 175 13.26 19.17 -8.38
C ASP A 175 12.63 20.47 -8.87
N GLN A 176 11.33 20.49 -9.17
CA GLN A 176 10.64 21.70 -9.61
C GLN A 176 10.63 22.76 -8.50
N ALA A 177 10.34 22.38 -7.25
CA ALA A 177 10.36 23.31 -6.13
C ALA A 177 11.76 23.88 -5.86
N LEU A 178 12.81 23.09 -6.03
CA LEU A 178 14.20 23.55 -5.90
C LEU A 178 14.63 24.41 -7.10
N ALA A 179 14.20 24.06 -8.31
CA ALA A 179 14.48 24.82 -9.52
C ALA A 179 13.86 26.23 -9.47
N ASP A 180 12.58 26.32 -9.08
CA ASP A 180 11.88 27.61 -8.95
C ASP A 180 12.57 28.53 -7.92
N ARG A 181 12.96 27.97 -6.76
CA ARG A 181 13.68 28.74 -5.73
C ARG A 181 15.08 29.14 -6.18
N THR A 182 15.77 28.27 -6.91
CA THR A 182 17.10 28.58 -7.46
C THR A 182 16.99 29.72 -8.46
N ALA A 183 16.02 29.68 -9.37
CA ALA A 183 15.78 30.73 -10.35
C ALA A 183 15.44 32.08 -9.69
N ASP A 184 14.58 32.10 -8.67
CA ASP A 184 14.26 33.32 -7.92
C ASP A 184 15.51 33.91 -7.23
N ILE A 185 16.31 33.07 -6.56
CA ILE A 185 17.55 33.52 -5.92
C ILE A 185 18.56 34.04 -6.95
N GLU A 186 18.71 33.40 -8.10
CA GLU A 186 19.65 33.85 -9.14
C GLU A 186 19.26 35.22 -9.70
N VAL A 187 17.96 35.48 -9.87
CA VAL A 187 17.46 36.81 -10.28
C VAL A 187 17.79 37.84 -9.20
N ARG A 188 17.50 37.56 -7.93
CA ARG A 188 17.81 38.47 -6.81
C ARG A 188 19.31 38.73 -6.71
N LEU A 189 20.12 37.68 -6.82
CA LEU A 189 21.58 37.77 -6.78
C LEU A 189 22.12 38.64 -7.92
N ALA A 190 21.61 38.46 -9.15
CA ALA A 190 22.02 39.24 -10.31
C ALA A 190 21.68 40.73 -10.15
N ILE A 191 20.50 41.05 -9.59
CA ILE A 191 20.12 42.43 -9.26
C ILE A 191 21.06 42.99 -8.19
N GLN A 192 21.27 42.24 -7.11
CA GLN A 192 22.07 42.68 -5.97
C GLN A 192 23.54 42.92 -6.35
N ILE A 193 24.12 42.04 -7.18
CA ILE A 193 25.48 42.22 -7.71
C ILE A 193 25.59 43.51 -8.52
N ARG A 194 24.58 43.84 -9.34
CA ARG A 194 24.55 45.09 -10.11
C ARG A 194 24.43 46.31 -9.20
N THR A 195 23.60 46.25 -8.16
CA THR A 195 23.46 47.34 -7.18
C THR A 195 24.78 47.62 -6.47
N VAL A 196 25.44 46.59 -5.94
CA VAL A 196 26.75 46.73 -5.28
C VAL A 196 27.80 47.27 -6.26
N ALA A 197 27.82 46.78 -7.50
CA ALA A 197 28.74 47.27 -8.52
C ALA A 197 28.49 48.74 -8.92
N ASP A 198 27.24 49.20 -8.94
CA ASP A 198 26.91 50.61 -9.18
C ASP A 198 27.39 51.50 -8.03
N LEU A 199 27.16 51.08 -6.78
CA LEU A 199 27.66 51.78 -5.59
C LEU A 199 29.18 51.86 -5.58
N ASP A 200 29.89 50.77 -5.89
CA ASP A 200 31.36 50.75 -5.99
C ASP A 200 31.86 51.73 -7.07
N ARG A 201 31.16 51.85 -8.22
CA ARG A 201 31.48 52.85 -9.25
C ARG A 201 31.26 54.28 -8.76
N ARG A 202 30.16 54.56 -8.06
CA ARG A 202 29.88 55.89 -7.51
C ARG A 202 30.92 56.32 -6.48
N VAL A 203 31.33 55.40 -5.60
CA VAL A 203 32.42 55.66 -4.64
C VAL A 203 33.71 56.02 -5.38
N ALA A 204 34.09 55.24 -6.40
CA ALA A 204 35.29 55.52 -7.19
C ALA A 204 35.24 56.88 -7.91
N GLN A 205 34.07 57.29 -8.42
CA GLN A 205 33.89 58.62 -9.03
C GLN A 205 34.05 59.76 -8.02
N ILE A 206 33.54 59.59 -6.80
CA ILE A 206 33.70 60.59 -5.74
C ILE A 206 35.17 60.66 -5.30
N ASP A 207 35.85 59.53 -5.15
CA ASP A 207 37.27 59.49 -4.80
C ASP A 207 38.12 60.21 -5.85
N ALA A 208 37.88 59.98 -7.14
CA ALA A 208 38.54 60.70 -8.23
C ALA A 208 38.25 62.22 -8.21
N ALA A 209 37.00 62.62 -7.91
CA ALA A 209 36.63 64.03 -7.81
C ALA A 209 37.29 64.74 -6.61
N ILE A 210 37.42 64.04 -5.47
CA ILE A 210 38.11 64.56 -4.28
C ILE A 210 39.60 64.72 -4.57
N GLU A 211 40.23 63.74 -5.24
CA GLU A 211 41.64 63.80 -5.62
C GLU A 211 41.93 64.97 -6.57
N GLU A 212 41.08 65.16 -7.58
CA GLU A 212 41.19 66.29 -8.52
C GLU A 212 41.04 67.65 -7.81
N ALA A 213 40.06 67.78 -6.92
CA ALA A 213 39.86 69.00 -6.15
C ALA A 213 41.04 69.30 -5.21
N THR A 214 41.66 68.26 -4.66
CA THR A 214 42.87 68.37 -3.82
C THR A 214 44.08 68.80 -4.64
N ARG A 215 44.26 68.24 -5.85
CA ARG A 215 45.35 68.58 -6.78
C ARG A 215 45.31 70.04 -7.24
N LEU A 216 44.12 70.59 -7.46
CA LEU A 216 43.93 71.96 -7.93
C LEU A 216 44.16 73.05 -6.87
N GLY A 217 44.38 72.69 -5.60
CA GLY A 217 44.95 73.58 -4.57
C GLY A 217 44.22 74.91 -4.32
N ARG A 218 42.88 74.97 -4.42
CA ARG A 218 42.13 76.23 -4.22
C ARG A 218 41.80 76.47 -2.73
N PRO A 219 42.28 77.55 -2.09
CA PRO A 219 42.51 77.53 -0.64
C PRO A 219 41.33 77.74 0.33
N LEU A 220 40.07 78.00 -0.08
CA LEU A 220 38.97 78.16 0.92
C LEU A 220 37.62 77.59 0.44
N GLY A 221 37.22 77.80 -0.82
CA GLY A 221 35.98 77.25 -1.38
C GLY A 221 36.05 75.77 -1.77
N ALA A 222 37.25 75.21 -1.99
CA ALA A 222 37.41 73.78 -2.31
C ALA A 222 37.35 72.90 -1.06
N MET A 223 37.63 73.45 0.13
CA MET A 223 37.64 72.72 1.39
C MET A 223 36.22 72.38 1.86
N THR A 224 35.26 73.30 1.69
CA THR A 224 33.84 73.05 1.97
C THR A 224 33.21 72.04 1.01
N ILE A 225 33.59 72.09 -0.28
CA ILE A 225 33.14 71.13 -1.30
C ILE A 225 33.72 69.73 -1.04
N ALA A 226 35.00 69.64 -0.67
CA ALA A 226 35.65 68.38 -0.32
C ALA A 226 35.02 67.73 0.93
N ASP A 227 34.70 68.51 1.96
CA ASP A 227 34.02 68.01 3.15
C ASP A 227 32.60 67.53 2.86
N GLN A 228 31.86 68.23 1.98
CA GLN A 228 30.54 67.78 1.55
C GLN A 228 30.60 66.47 0.76
N LYS A 229 31.59 66.32 -0.13
CA LYS A 229 31.84 65.08 -0.88
C LYS A 229 32.27 63.91 0.02
N ARG A 230 33.02 64.17 1.09
CA ARG A 230 33.36 63.14 2.10
C ARG A 230 32.15 62.62 2.87
N ARG A 231 31.18 63.48 3.17
CA ARG A 231 29.91 63.05 3.79
C ARG A 231 29.07 62.20 2.84
N GLU A 232 28.89 62.67 1.60
CA GLU A 232 28.20 61.92 0.54
C GLU A 232 28.86 60.55 0.31
N ARG A 233 30.20 60.49 0.32
CA ARG A 233 30.94 59.23 0.28
C ARG A 233 30.64 58.32 1.47
N ALA A 234 30.62 58.86 2.69
CA ALA A 234 30.35 58.08 3.89
C ALA A 234 28.95 57.45 3.84
N ASP A 235 27.95 58.19 3.35
CA ASP A 235 26.58 57.70 3.17
C ASP A 235 26.52 56.56 2.14
N ILE A 236 27.16 56.73 0.97
CA ILE A 236 27.21 55.71 -0.09
C ILE A 236 27.99 54.46 0.37
N VAL A 237 29.08 54.63 1.14
CA VAL A 237 29.85 53.50 1.69
C VAL A 237 29.02 52.74 2.72
N ALA A 238 28.23 53.44 3.55
CA ALA A 238 27.32 52.80 4.50
C ALA A 238 26.20 52.04 3.77
N GLU A 239 25.65 52.60 2.70
CA GLU A 239 24.67 51.92 1.82
C GLU A 239 25.29 50.69 1.17
N ARG A 240 26.48 50.81 0.57
CA ARG A 240 27.23 49.69 -0.02
C ARG A 240 27.48 48.57 0.98
N GLN A 241 27.78 48.90 2.24
CA GLN A 241 27.97 47.90 3.28
C GLN A 241 26.66 47.14 3.59
N ARG A 242 25.51 47.82 3.61
CA ARG A 242 24.20 47.18 3.81
C ARG A 242 23.83 46.28 2.63
N GLU A 243 23.97 46.78 1.42
CA GLU A 243 23.71 46.02 0.19
C GLU A 243 24.69 44.83 0.03
N GLY A 244 25.93 44.98 0.50
CA GLY A 244 26.92 43.90 0.55
C GLY A 244 26.57 42.79 1.56
N GLN A 245 25.99 43.15 2.71
CA GLN A 245 25.45 42.18 3.66
C GLN A 245 24.25 41.43 3.09
N ALA A 246 23.36 42.13 2.36
CA ALA A 246 22.24 41.51 1.66
C ALA A 246 22.71 40.58 0.52
N LEU A 247 23.79 40.94 -0.19
CA LEU A 247 24.40 40.05 -1.17
C LEU A 247 24.95 38.77 -0.53
N ALA A 248 25.65 38.91 0.60
CA ALA A 248 26.20 37.78 1.33
C ALA A 248 25.10 36.83 1.84
N SER A 249 23.97 37.36 2.33
CA SER A 249 22.85 36.53 2.77
C SER A 249 22.21 35.75 1.61
N LEU A 250 22.03 36.38 0.44
CA LEU A 250 21.55 35.71 -0.78
C LEU A 250 22.52 34.61 -1.26
N GLN A 251 23.83 34.83 -1.17
CA GLN A 251 24.83 33.79 -1.51
C GLN A 251 24.77 32.60 -0.55
N ILE A 252 24.60 32.84 0.76
CA ILE A 252 24.42 31.78 1.76
C ILE A 252 23.13 31.00 1.48
N GLU A 253 22.06 31.69 1.12
CA GLU A 253 20.79 31.06 0.77
C GLU A 253 20.93 30.19 -0.49
N LYS A 254 21.60 30.68 -1.53
CA LYS A 254 21.95 29.87 -2.73
C LYS A 254 22.71 28.61 -2.36
N ALA A 255 23.78 28.75 -1.57
CA ALA A 255 24.60 27.61 -1.13
C ALA A 255 23.78 26.59 -0.33
N LYS A 256 22.80 27.05 0.46
CA LYS A 256 21.87 26.20 1.20
C LYS A 256 20.94 25.43 0.27
N ILE A 257 20.38 26.06 -0.77
CA ILE A 257 19.55 25.38 -1.77
C ILE A 257 20.35 24.35 -2.55
N GLU A 258 21.56 24.69 -2.99
CA GLU A 258 22.44 23.74 -3.67
C GLU A 258 22.81 22.55 -2.77
N ALA A 259 23.01 22.79 -1.47
CA ALA A 259 23.22 21.73 -0.50
C ALA A 259 21.98 20.85 -0.32
N GLN A 260 20.77 21.43 -0.34
CA GLN A 260 19.52 20.66 -0.33
C GLN A 260 19.37 19.80 -1.59
N ARG A 261 19.68 20.35 -2.76
CA ARG A 261 19.68 19.60 -4.01
C ARG A 261 20.66 18.42 -3.97
N ARG A 262 21.90 18.66 -3.55
CA ARG A 262 22.90 17.59 -3.38
C ARG A 262 22.45 16.50 -2.39
N ARG A 263 21.71 16.87 -1.34
CA ARG A 263 21.13 15.90 -0.39
C ARG A 263 20.02 15.09 -1.03
N ALA A 264 19.10 15.72 -1.76
CA ALA A 264 18.04 15.03 -2.48
C ALA A 264 18.60 14.05 -3.52
N GLU A 265 19.65 14.45 -4.25
CA GLU A 265 20.39 13.58 -5.18
C GLU A 265 21.15 12.45 -4.45
N ALA A 266 21.59 12.66 -3.21
CA ALA A 266 22.26 11.64 -2.40
C ALA A 266 21.31 10.61 -1.79
N ASP A 267 20.06 10.98 -1.50
CA ASP A 267 19.02 10.06 -1.01
C ASP A 267 18.69 8.96 -2.03
N VAL A 268 19.05 9.16 -3.30
CA VAL A 268 18.96 8.16 -4.38
C VAL A 268 20.15 7.16 -4.36
N GLY A 269 21.00 7.19 -3.33
CA GLY A 269 22.18 6.33 -3.17
C GLY A 269 21.95 4.83 -3.37
N PRO A 270 20.88 4.22 -2.82
CA PRO A 270 20.56 2.80 -3.06
C PRO A 270 20.30 2.48 -4.54
N VAL A 271 19.69 3.42 -5.27
CA VAL A 271 19.43 3.25 -6.71
C VAL A 271 20.71 3.34 -7.51
N ARG A 272 21.65 4.20 -7.11
CA ARG A 272 22.96 4.30 -7.78
C ARG A 272 23.76 3.01 -7.63
N TYR A 273 23.71 2.38 -6.45
CA TYR A 273 24.27 1.06 -6.24
C TYR A 273 23.61 -0.01 -7.13
N LEU A 274 22.27 0.03 -7.26
CA LEU A 274 21.54 -0.84 -8.20
C LEU A 274 21.95 -0.60 -9.65
N ALA A 275 22.15 0.65 -10.06
CA ALA A 275 22.63 1.01 -11.40
C ALA A 275 24.00 0.40 -11.68
N GLU A 276 24.94 0.56 -10.73
CA GLU A 276 26.28 -0.03 -10.80
C GLU A 276 26.22 -1.56 -10.88
N LEU A 277 25.39 -2.20 -10.05
CA LEU A 277 25.20 -3.66 -10.06
C LEU A 277 24.66 -4.18 -11.40
N MET A 278 23.81 -3.38 -12.06
CA MET A 278 23.24 -3.70 -13.38
C MET A 278 24.10 -3.23 -14.56
N GLY A 279 25.29 -2.66 -14.31
CA GLY A 279 26.19 -2.15 -15.35
C GLY A 279 25.61 -0.96 -16.11
N MET A 280 24.66 -0.23 -15.52
CA MET A 280 24.05 0.95 -16.11
C MET A 280 24.83 2.21 -15.74
N PRO A 281 24.87 3.22 -16.64
CA PRO A 281 25.51 4.48 -16.32
C PRO A 281 24.80 5.15 -15.14
N ALA A 282 25.58 5.72 -14.20
CA ALA A 282 25.05 6.38 -13.01
C ALA A 282 24.18 7.63 -13.31
N THR A 283 24.13 8.05 -14.58
CA THR A 283 23.24 9.13 -15.06
C THR A 283 21.82 8.65 -15.35
N ASP A 284 21.59 7.35 -15.49
CA ASP A 284 20.27 6.76 -15.76
C ASP A 284 19.80 5.93 -14.56
N LEU A 285 19.32 6.63 -13.53
CA LEU A 285 18.80 6.03 -12.30
C LEU A 285 17.37 5.51 -12.46
N GLU A 286 16.63 5.97 -13.48
CA GLU A 286 15.23 5.58 -13.71
C GLU A 286 15.11 4.12 -14.14
N ARG A 287 15.98 3.64 -15.03
CA ARG A 287 15.94 2.24 -15.50
C ARG A 287 16.15 1.23 -14.36
N PRO A 288 17.15 1.40 -13.48
CA PRO A 288 17.32 0.56 -12.30
C PRO A 288 16.08 0.49 -11.40
N VAL A 289 15.46 1.64 -11.10
CA VAL A 289 14.23 1.68 -10.30
C VAL A 289 13.13 0.90 -11.02
N ARG A 290 12.97 1.14 -12.33
CA ARG A 290 11.95 0.48 -13.15
C ARG A 290 12.09 -1.04 -13.12
N LEU A 291 13.31 -1.55 -13.26
CA LEU A 291 13.60 -2.98 -13.22
C LEU A 291 13.41 -3.57 -11.83
N LEU A 292 13.82 -2.85 -10.78
CA LEU A 292 13.58 -3.26 -9.39
C LEU A 292 12.08 -3.36 -9.11
N THR A 293 11.30 -2.33 -9.49
CA THR A 293 9.85 -2.32 -9.36
C THR A 293 9.24 -3.47 -10.14
N LEU A 294 9.65 -3.70 -11.39
CA LEU A 294 9.16 -4.82 -12.19
C LEU A 294 9.45 -6.17 -11.51
N ALA A 295 10.66 -6.36 -10.97
CA ALA A 295 11.05 -7.58 -10.28
C ALA A 295 10.23 -7.81 -9.01
N LEU A 296 10.02 -6.77 -8.19
CA LEU A 296 9.20 -6.83 -6.98
C LEU A 296 7.75 -7.23 -7.31
N VAL A 297 7.19 -6.57 -8.32
CA VAL A 297 5.79 -6.75 -8.70
C VAL A 297 5.56 -8.10 -9.40
N ALA A 298 6.53 -8.59 -10.17
CA ALA A 298 6.46 -9.90 -10.81
C ALA A 298 6.38 -11.06 -9.80
N VAL A 299 6.78 -10.87 -8.55
CA VAL A 299 6.72 -11.90 -7.50
C VAL A 299 5.47 -11.78 -6.65
N LEU A 300 4.98 -10.56 -6.42
CA LEU A 300 3.92 -10.26 -5.46
C LEU A 300 2.63 -11.06 -5.73
N ASP A 301 2.10 -10.96 -6.94
CA ASP A 301 0.81 -11.57 -7.27
C ASP A 301 0.89 -13.10 -7.49
N PRO A 302 1.93 -13.64 -8.15
CA PRO A 302 2.15 -15.09 -8.17
C PRO A 302 2.26 -15.68 -6.77
N MET A 303 2.92 -15.00 -5.83
CA MET A 303 3.00 -15.47 -4.45
C MET A 303 1.62 -15.53 -3.78
N ALA A 304 0.75 -14.54 -3.98
CA ALA A 304 -0.60 -14.53 -3.43
C ALA A 304 -1.43 -15.73 -3.94
N VAL A 305 -1.40 -15.97 -5.25
CA VAL A 305 -2.13 -17.10 -5.85
C VAL A 305 -1.53 -18.44 -5.43
N MET A 306 -0.20 -18.58 -5.39
CA MET A 306 0.44 -19.82 -4.93
C MET A 306 0.07 -20.16 -3.48
N LEU A 307 0.01 -19.16 -2.60
CA LEU A 307 -0.43 -19.35 -1.22
C LEU A 307 -1.92 -19.72 -1.13
N LEU A 308 -2.77 -19.13 -1.97
CA LEU A 308 -4.18 -19.49 -2.06
C LEU A 308 -4.36 -20.94 -2.52
N LEU A 309 -3.63 -21.36 -3.56
CA LEU A 309 -3.62 -22.74 -4.04
C LEU A 309 -3.13 -23.69 -2.94
N ALA A 310 -2.04 -23.36 -2.25
CA ALA A 310 -1.49 -24.17 -1.16
C ALA A 310 -2.45 -24.33 0.02
N ALA A 311 -3.21 -23.28 0.36
CA ALA A 311 -4.24 -23.34 1.38
C ALA A 311 -5.42 -24.26 0.99
N GLY A 312 -5.77 -24.29 -0.30
CA GLY A 312 -6.83 -25.12 -0.86
C GLY A 312 -6.48 -26.59 -1.05
N ILE A 313 -5.18 -26.94 -1.18
CA ILE A 313 -4.76 -28.33 -1.38
C ILE A 313 -5.05 -29.17 -0.13
N ASN A 314 -5.85 -30.21 -0.34
CA ASN A 314 -6.15 -31.21 0.68
C ASN A 314 -5.00 -32.22 0.76
N THR A 315 -4.04 -31.97 1.64
CA THR A 315 -3.05 -32.96 2.05
C THR A 315 -3.74 -34.16 2.68
N THR A 316 -4.14 -35.13 1.88
CA THR A 316 -4.35 -36.50 2.34
C THR A 316 -3.01 -36.98 2.86
N ARG A 317 -2.84 -37.03 4.19
CA ARG A 317 -1.71 -37.77 4.78
C ARG A 317 -1.80 -39.18 4.23
N ALA A 318 -0.87 -39.55 3.35
CA ALA A 318 -0.62 -40.93 3.03
C ALA A 318 -0.17 -41.61 4.33
N GLY A 319 -1.12 -42.25 5.02
CA GLY A 319 -0.79 -43.21 6.05
C GLY A 319 -0.22 -44.43 5.37
N SER A 320 1.10 -44.59 5.41
CA SER A 320 1.76 -45.90 5.42
C SER A 320 3.26 -45.71 5.61
N ARG A 321 3.72 -45.93 6.83
CA ARG A 321 4.75 -46.93 7.19
C ARG A 321 4.76 -47.08 8.70
#